data_AF-A0A3N9WFG5-F1
#
_entry.id   AF-A0A3N9WFG5-F1
#
_cell.length_a   1.000
_cell.length_b   1.000
_cell.length_c   1.000
_cell.angle_alpha   90.00
_cell.angle_beta   90.00
_cell.angle_gamma   90.00
#
_symmetry.space_group_name_H-M   'P 1'
#
loop_
_entity.id
_entity.type
_entity.pdbx_description
1 polymer ?
#
loop_
_entity_poly.entity_id
_entity_poly.type
_entity_poly.pdbx_seq_one_letter_code
_entity_poly.pdbx_strand_id
1 'polypeptide(L)'
;MPRDRGIRPPDRHLNGRAAGFAALAGPWQSRSMTSFSGLGGSLVGMPLDVCQLPMVGGHPVLDLVNTLERGGSSPHDFLSDSSALLRWSAKVGVISDAEADQVGRAWHDEPAAAQAGLAAVRDIREGLHLVMLAAIVDADGGTAGDPVAAGAALVALHQHWSGAAARARFVLDSSRVRLAYGTVPAMLVPDRIAEAAFDVMLTADLTRVRRCPVLEGGCGWLFLDQSRNGSRRWCRMADCGNAVKARRLTERRRAARPPRS
;
A
#
# COMPACT_ATOMS: atom_id res chain seq x y z
N MET A 1 5.30 17.77 -67.17
CA MET A 1 5.73 17.17 -65.88
C MET A 1 5.56 18.22 -64.77
N PRO A 2 5.16 17.82 -63.54
CA PRO A 2 3.78 17.73 -63.04
C PRO A 2 3.36 18.97 -62.23
N ARG A 3 2.17 19.56 -62.46
CA ARG A 3 0.89 19.33 -61.75
C ARG A 3 0.97 19.44 -60.22
N ASP A 4 0.65 20.65 -59.76
CA ASP A 4 0.31 21.06 -58.41
C ASP A 4 -0.81 20.18 -57.83
N ARG A 5 -0.52 19.48 -56.72
CA ARG A 5 -1.52 18.74 -55.94
C ARG A 5 -1.75 19.50 -54.63
N GLY A 6 -2.85 20.25 -54.61
CA GLY A 6 -3.43 20.80 -53.40
C GLY A 6 -3.78 19.68 -52.41
N ILE A 7 -3.30 19.81 -51.19
CA ILE A 7 -3.63 18.95 -50.06
C ILE A 7 -4.90 19.52 -49.42
N ARG A 8 -6.03 18.83 -49.62
CA ARG A 8 -7.26 19.01 -48.82
C ARG A 8 -7.05 18.35 -47.44
N PRO A 9 -7.49 18.99 -46.34
CA PRO A 9 -7.59 18.31 -45.05
C PRO A 9 -8.83 17.38 -45.04
N PRO A 10 -8.82 16.27 -44.27
CA PRO A 10 -9.98 15.40 -44.16
C PRO A 10 -11.00 15.94 -43.16
N ASP A 11 -12.26 15.96 -43.59
CA ASP A 11 -13.46 16.14 -42.77
C ASP A 11 -13.54 15.07 -41.69
N ARG A 12 -13.57 15.49 -40.42
CA ARG A 12 -13.97 14.63 -39.29
C ARG A 12 -15.40 14.97 -38.88
N HIS A 13 -16.32 14.17 -39.40
CA HIS A 13 -17.65 14.00 -38.82
C HIS A 13 -17.51 13.38 -37.42
N LEU A 14 -17.76 14.17 -36.38
CA LEU A 14 -17.99 13.69 -35.02
C LEU A 14 -19.50 13.57 -34.81
N ASN A 15 -19.99 12.33 -34.86
CA ASN A 15 -21.33 11.96 -34.42
C ASN A 15 -21.16 10.74 -33.51
N GLY A 16 -21.52 10.83 -32.23
CA GLY A 16 -21.37 9.66 -31.36
C GLY A 16 -21.51 9.89 -29.86
N ARG A 17 -22.74 10.16 -29.43
CA ARG A 17 -23.40 9.61 -28.23
C ARG A 17 -22.66 9.61 -26.88
N ALA A 18 -23.20 10.44 -26.00
CA ALA A 18 -23.15 10.26 -24.55
C ALA A 18 -23.70 8.88 -24.13
N ALA A 19 -23.00 8.19 -23.25
CA ALA A 19 -23.51 7.06 -22.49
C ALA A 19 -23.16 7.28 -21.01
N GLY A 20 -24.19 7.55 -20.22
CA GLY A 20 -24.09 7.63 -18.76
C GLY A 20 -23.90 6.24 -18.17
N PHE A 21 -23.05 6.14 -17.16
CA PHE A 21 -22.95 4.96 -16.31
C PHE A 21 -23.87 5.13 -15.11
N ALA A 22 -24.96 4.36 -15.14
CA ALA A 22 -25.88 4.18 -14.04
C ALA A 22 -25.25 3.25 -12.98
N ALA A 23 -25.37 3.68 -11.72
CA ALA A 23 -25.06 2.90 -10.54
C ALA A 23 -25.98 1.66 -10.46
N LEU A 24 -25.39 0.49 -10.23
CA LEU A 24 -26.12 -0.72 -9.83
C LEU A 24 -25.75 -1.07 -8.39
N ALA A 25 -26.55 -0.56 -7.46
CA ALA A 25 -26.63 -1.03 -6.10
C ALA A 25 -27.48 -2.32 -6.08
N GLY A 26 -26.87 -3.44 -5.64
CA GLY A 26 -27.57 -4.69 -5.38
C GLY A 26 -27.83 -4.89 -3.88
N PRO A 27 -28.99 -5.42 -3.47
CA PRO A 27 -29.43 -5.47 -2.08
C PRO A 27 -28.81 -6.66 -1.32
N TRP A 28 -28.01 -6.38 -0.29
CA TRP A 28 -27.59 -7.39 0.69
C TRP A 28 -28.66 -7.48 1.79
N GLN A 29 -29.55 -8.46 1.65
CA GLN A 29 -30.50 -8.84 2.68
C GLN A 29 -29.78 -9.48 3.87
N SER A 30 -30.08 -8.95 5.05
CA SER A 30 -29.68 -9.45 6.35
C SER A 30 -30.24 -10.86 6.60
N ARG A 31 -29.38 -11.78 7.02
CA ARG A 31 -29.81 -12.99 7.74
C ARG A 31 -29.24 -12.96 9.15
N SER A 32 -30.19 -12.89 10.07
CA SER A 32 -30.17 -13.03 11.51
C SER A 32 -29.05 -13.92 12.08
N MET A 33 -28.24 -13.32 12.96
CA MET A 33 -27.41 -14.01 13.93
C MET A 33 -28.31 -14.69 14.98
N THR A 34 -28.19 -16.00 15.12
CA THR A 34 -28.61 -16.71 16.33
C THR A 34 -27.63 -16.37 17.46
N SER A 35 -28.19 -15.83 18.55
CA SER A 35 -27.45 -15.46 19.75
C SER A 35 -26.87 -16.70 20.43
N PHE A 36 -25.57 -16.68 20.72
CA PHE A 36 -24.95 -17.60 21.67
C PHE A 36 -24.42 -16.79 22.86
N SER A 37 -25.19 -16.76 23.94
CA SER A 37 -24.79 -16.19 25.23
C SER A 37 -23.88 -17.20 25.95
N GLY A 38 -22.60 -16.86 26.10
CA GLY A 38 -21.63 -17.65 26.85
C GLY A 38 -20.49 -16.78 27.37
N LEU A 39 -20.43 -16.66 28.69
CA LEU A 39 -19.52 -15.82 29.48
C LEU A 39 -18.04 -15.95 29.08
N GLY A 40 -17.38 -14.82 28.83
CA GLY A 40 -15.94 -14.70 28.65
C GLY A 40 -15.61 -13.37 27.97
N GLY A 41 -15.13 -12.40 28.74
CA GLY A 41 -14.96 -10.99 28.33
C GLY A 41 -14.42 -10.81 26.92
N SER A 42 -15.25 -10.22 26.06
CA SER A 42 -14.81 -9.73 24.76
C SER A 42 -13.84 -8.58 25.02
N LEU A 43 -12.54 -8.84 24.85
CA LEU A 43 -11.60 -7.79 24.48
C LEU A 43 -12.06 -7.30 23.10
N VAL A 44 -13.02 -6.37 23.11
CA VAL A 44 -13.27 -5.47 21.98
C VAL A 44 -11.98 -4.67 21.86
N GLY A 45 -11.03 -5.22 21.09
CA GLY A 45 -9.71 -4.65 20.92
C GLY A 45 -9.88 -3.23 20.40
N MET A 46 -9.36 -2.25 21.13
CA MET A 46 -9.15 -0.92 20.54
C MET A 46 -8.41 -1.13 19.21
N PRO A 47 -8.78 -0.40 18.14
CA PRO A 47 -8.01 -0.44 16.91
C PRO A 47 -6.54 -0.21 17.26
N LEU A 48 -5.65 -1.12 16.84
CA LEU A 48 -4.22 -0.94 17.06
C LEU A 48 -3.84 0.40 16.44
N ASP A 49 -3.12 1.24 17.19
CA ASP A 49 -2.60 2.48 16.61
C ASP A 49 -1.62 2.11 15.49
N VAL A 50 -1.54 2.93 14.44
CA VAL A 50 -0.62 2.69 13.32
C VAL A 50 0.84 2.59 13.80
N CYS A 51 1.16 3.22 14.94
CA CYS A 51 2.45 3.11 15.59
C CYS A 51 2.72 1.76 16.26
N GLN A 52 1.71 0.92 16.46
CA GLN A 52 1.87 -0.44 16.99
C GLN A 52 2.10 -1.47 15.88
N LEU A 53 1.89 -1.11 14.61
CA LEU A 53 2.17 -2.01 13.49
C LEU A 53 3.66 -2.34 13.41
N PRO A 54 4.04 -3.60 13.23
CA PRO A 54 5.44 -3.95 13.07
C PRO A 54 5.97 -3.58 11.67
N MET A 55 7.23 -3.15 11.60
CA MET A 55 7.92 -2.86 10.34
C MET A 55 8.51 -4.16 9.77
N VAL A 56 7.78 -4.78 8.85
CA VAL A 56 8.14 -6.10 8.28
C VAL A 56 8.43 -6.04 6.79
N GLY A 57 8.04 -4.95 6.14
CA GLY A 57 8.12 -4.77 4.69
C GLY A 57 9.56 -4.81 4.19
N GLY A 58 10.53 -4.44 5.02
CA GLY A 58 11.93 -4.32 4.63
C GLY A 58 12.24 -3.04 3.84
N HIS A 59 11.24 -2.18 3.66
CA HIS A 59 11.34 -0.85 3.09
C HIS A 59 10.16 0.00 3.58
N PRO A 60 10.32 1.30 3.90
CA PRO A 60 9.24 2.13 4.45
C PRO A 60 7.96 2.13 3.61
N VAL A 61 8.07 2.10 2.28
CA VAL A 61 6.88 2.08 1.41
C VAL A 61 6.17 0.72 1.34
N LEU A 62 6.85 -0.39 1.66
CA LEU A 62 6.17 -1.67 1.85
C LEU A 62 5.47 -1.70 3.21
N ASP A 63 6.06 -1.07 4.23
CA ASP A 63 5.38 -0.85 5.50
C ASP A 63 4.18 0.09 5.36
N LEU A 64 4.22 1.06 4.44
CA LEU A 64 3.07 1.88 4.05
C LEU A 64 1.95 1.01 3.45
N VAL A 65 2.27 0.14 2.50
CA VAL A 65 1.29 -0.81 1.91
C VAL A 65 0.62 -1.65 2.99
N ASN A 66 1.37 -2.03 4.02
CA ASN A 66 0.87 -2.85 5.13
C ASN A 66 0.06 -2.08 6.17
N THR A 67 -0.08 -0.75 6.07
CA THR A 67 -1.01 0.01 6.92
C THR A 67 -2.47 -0.19 6.51
N LEU A 68 -2.74 -0.88 5.42
CA LEU A 68 -4.08 -1.36 5.08
C LEU A 68 -4.10 -2.89 5.21
N GLU A 69 -4.74 -3.38 6.26
CA GLU A 69 -4.90 -4.81 6.46
C GLU A 69 -6.04 -5.34 5.59
N ARG A 70 -5.71 -6.25 4.67
CA ARG A 70 -6.65 -6.82 3.69
C ARG A 70 -7.02 -8.28 3.96
N GLY A 71 -6.46 -8.88 5.01
CA GLY A 71 -6.57 -10.32 5.28
C GLY A 71 -7.89 -10.77 5.95
N GLY A 72 -8.71 -9.82 6.44
CA GLY A 72 -9.96 -10.09 7.16
C GLY A 72 -11.24 -9.95 6.33
N SER A 73 -12.40 -10.15 6.97
CA SER A 73 -13.73 -9.97 6.36
C SER A 73 -14.04 -8.52 5.99
N SER A 74 -13.34 -7.57 6.61
CA SER A 74 -13.40 -6.15 6.29
C SER A 74 -11.97 -5.59 6.31
N PRO A 75 -11.54 -4.86 5.27
CA PRO A 75 -10.25 -4.19 5.29
C PRO A 75 -10.19 -3.15 6.40
N HIS A 76 -9.07 -3.08 7.12
CA HIS A 76 -8.85 -2.08 8.15
C HIS A 76 -7.72 -1.13 7.75
N ASP A 77 -8.04 0.15 7.58
CA ASP A 77 -7.06 1.20 7.27
C ASP A 77 -6.55 1.86 8.56
N PHE A 78 -5.30 1.60 8.91
CA PHE A 78 -4.64 2.18 10.07
C PHE A 78 -4.24 3.65 9.86
N LEU A 79 -4.16 4.12 8.61
CA LEU A 79 -3.96 5.53 8.30
C LEU A 79 -5.30 6.24 8.28
N SER A 80 -6.04 6.27 9.39
CA SER A 80 -7.41 6.80 9.48
C SER A 80 -7.52 8.28 9.09
N ASP A 81 -6.55 9.07 9.49
CA ASP A 81 -6.52 10.52 9.38
C ASP A 81 -5.07 11.05 9.18
N SER A 82 -4.93 12.36 8.98
CA SER A 82 -3.64 13.01 8.78
C SER A 82 -2.73 12.93 10.01
N SER A 83 -3.29 12.85 11.22
CA SER A 83 -2.49 12.69 12.44
C SER A 83 -1.88 11.29 12.53
N ALA A 84 -2.64 10.25 12.15
CA ALA A 84 -2.12 8.89 12.02
C ALA A 84 -0.99 8.82 10.97
N LEU A 85 -1.17 9.48 9.82
CA LEU A 85 -0.11 9.61 8.81
C LEU A 85 1.14 10.28 9.35
N LEU A 86 1.00 11.36 10.11
CA LEU A 86 2.14 12.09 10.67
C LEU A 86 2.93 11.20 11.66
N ARG A 87 2.22 10.55 12.60
CA ARG A 87 2.84 9.65 13.58
C ARG A 87 3.53 8.46 12.91
N TRP A 88 2.88 7.85 11.91
CA TRP A 88 3.47 6.74 11.15
C TRP A 88 4.72 7.20 10.40
N SER A 89 4.68 8.35 9.72
CA SER A 89 5.80 8.86 8.92
C SER A 89 7.04 9.14 9.76
N ALA A 90 6.87 9.68 10.97
CA ALA A 90 7.96 9.87 11.93
C ALA A 90 8.53 8.52 12.40
N LYS A 91 7.65 7.58 12.78
CA LYS A 91 8.04 6.24 13.23
C LYS A 91 8.89 5.48 12.19
N VAL A 92 8.54 5.55 10.91
CA VAL A 92 9.29 4.85 9.84
C VAL A 92 10.49 5.63 9.32
N GLY A 93 10.76 6.82 9.88
CA GLY A 93 11.93 7.63 9.53
C GLY A 93 11.83 8.37 8.20
N VAL A 94 10.62 8.54 7.63
CA VAL A 94 10.41 9.36 6.43
C VAL A 94 10.59 10.85 6.74
N ILE A 95 10.27 11.23 7.97
CA ILE A 95 10.45 12.58 8.51
C ILE A 95 11.08 12.49 9.90
N SER A 96 11.82 13.52 10.28
CA SER A 96 12.29 13.73 11.66
C SER A 96 11.19 14.29 12.56
N ASP A 97 11.36 14.23 13.88
CA ASP A 97 10.41 14.83 14.83
C ASP A 97 10.24 16.34 14.62
N ALA A 98 11.33 17.05 14.31
CA ALA A 98 11.30 18.49 14.02
C ALA A 98 10.52 18.80 12.73
N GLU A 99 10.60 17.93 11.72
CA GLU A 99 9.79 18.04 10.51
C GLU A 99 8.34 17.66 10.77
N ALA A 100 8.08 16.66 11.62
CA ALA A 100 6.73 16.30 12.02
C ALA A 100 6.01 17.49 12.68
N ASP A 101 6.69 18.23 13.56
CA ASP A 101 6.16 19.46 14.14
C ASP A 101 5.86 20.54 13.10
N GLN A 102 6.72 20.71 12.08
CA GLN A 102 6.53 21.67 11.00
C GLN A 102 5.32 21.31 10.12
N VAL A 103 5.23 20.04 9.73
CA VAL A 103 4.10 19.51 8.96
C VAL A 103 2.82 19.61 9.77
N GLY A 104 2.85 19.27 11.06
CA GLY A 104 1.72 19.35 11.98
C GLY A 104 1.14 20.75 12.08
N ARG A 105 2.00 21.78 12.20
CA ARG A 105 1.56 23.19 12.17
C ARG A 105 0.94 23.57 10.82
N ALA A 106 1.62 23.26 9.71
CA ALA A 106 1.09 23.57 8.38
C ALA A 106 -0.26 22.89 8.11
N TRP A 107 -0.46 21.65 8.56
CA TRP A 107 -1.72 20.92 8.43
C TRP A 107 -2.81 21.40 9.38
N HIS A 108 -2.44 21.94 10.54
CA HIS A 108 -3.38 22.61 11.44
C HIS A 108 -3.92 23.89 10.81
N ASP A 109 -3.04 24.71 10.24
CA ASP A 109 -3.39 25.98 9.60
C ASP A 109 -4.14 25.77 8.27
N GLU A 110 -3.82 24.69 7.54
CA GLU A 110 -4.44 24.34 6.26
C GLU A 110 -5.01 22.90 6.26
N PRO A 111 -6.20 22.66 6.84
CA PRO A 111 -6.80 21.32 6.90
C PRO A 111 -7.06 20.67 5.54
N ALA A 112 -7.33 21.48 4.51
CA ALA A 112 -7.51 20.99 3.15
C ALA A 112 -6.20 20.39 2.59
N ALA A 113 -5.04 20.98 2.92
CA ALA A 113 -3.75 20.46 2.52
C ALA A 113 -3.43 19.15 3.26
N ALA A 114 -3.82 19.04 4.55
CA ALA A 114 -3.70 17.80 5.31
C ALA A 114 -4.50 16.65 4.69
N GLN A 115 -5.75 16.93 4.28
CA GLN A 115 -6.62 15.95 3.62
C GLN A 115 -6.07 15.56 2.25
N ALA A 116 -5.57 16.52 1.46
CA ALA A 116 -4.96 16.25 0.17
C ALA A 116 -3.67 15.42 0.31
N GLY A 117 -2.84 15.72 1.31
CA GLY A 117 -1.63 14.95 1.62
C GLY A 117 -1.94 13.50 2.01
N LEU A 118 -2.95 13.30 2.87
CA LEU A 118 -3.43 11.96 3.23
C LEU A 118 -3.97 11.19 2.02
N ALA A 119 -4.77 11.85 1.18
CA ALA A 119 -5.30 11.24 -0.04
C ALA A 119 -4.16 10.81 -0.98
N ALA A 120 -3.19 11.69 -1.24
CA ALA A 120 -2.04 11.37 -2.08
C ALA A 120 -1.21 10.19 -1.55
N VAL A 121 -0.98 10.11 -0.23
CA VAL A 121 -0.26 8.97 0.36
C VAL A 121 -1.05 7.67 0.24
N ARG A 122 -2.38 7.72 0.44
CA ARG A 122 -3.25 6.55 0.24
C ARG A 122 -3.26 6.12 -1.24
N ASP A 123 -3.31 7.05 -2.18
CA ASP A 123 -3.26 6.73 -3.61
C ASP A 123 -1.93 6.05 -3.98
N ILE A 124 -0.79 6.58 -3.49
CA ILE A 124 0.52 5.94 -3.65
C ILE A 124 0.54 4.55 -3.01
N ARG A 125 -0.04 4.39 -1.82
CA ARG A 125 -0.14 3.09 -1.12
C ARG A 125 -0.89 2.06 -1.95
N GLU A 126 -2.07 2.41 -2.47
CA GLU A 126 -2.88 1.51 -3.28
C GLU A 126 -2.19 1.18 -4.61
N GLY A 127 -1.58 2.18 -5.26
CA GLY A 127 -0.82 1.98 -6.50
C GLY A 127 0.36 1.03 -6.30
N LEU A 128 1.16 1.24 -5.25
CA LEU A 128 2.25 0.34 -4.89
C LEU A 128 1.74 -1.07 -4.61
N HIS A 129 0.61 -1.23 -3.92
CA HIS A 129 0.05 -2.55 -3.65
C HIS A 129 -0.23 -3.32 -4.96
N LEU A 130 -0.84 -2.67 -5.94
CA LEU A 130 -1.14 -3.27 -7.25
C LEU A 130 0.12 -3.65 -8.02
N VAL A 131 1.11 -2.75 -8.08
CA VAL A 131 2.39 -3.00 -8.77
C VAL A 131 3.14 -4.15 -8.10
N MET A 132 3.23 -4.14 -6.77
CA MET A 132 3.95 -5.15 -6.01
C MET A 132 3.26 -6.52 -6.09
N LEU A 133 1.92 -6.58 -6.14
CA LEU A 133 1.20 -7.84 -6.38
C LEU A 133 1.44 -8.38 -7.79
N ALA A 134 1.42 -7.53 -8.81
CA ALA A 134 1.69 -7.95 -10.19
C ALA A 134 3.15 -8.44 -10.38
N ALA A 135 4.09 -7.92 -9.58
CA ALA A 135 5.48 -8.39 -9.56
C ALA A 135 5.68 -9.77 -8.90
N ILE A 136 4.71 -10.26 -8.12
CA ILE A 136 4.76 -11.61 -7.55
C ILE A 136 4.32 -12.61 -8.62
N VAL A 137 5.28 -13.37 -9.13
CA VAL A 137 5.04 -14.47 -10.07
C VAL A 137 4.90 -15.78 -9.30
N ASP A 138 3.87 -16.56 -9.61
CA ASP A 138 3.67 -17.91 -9.08
C ASP A 138 4.48 -18.97 -9.83
N ALA A 139 4.39 -20.23 -9.39
CA ALA A 139 5.14 -21.33 -9.99
C ALA A 139 4.73 -21.64 -11.44
N ASP A 140 3.52 -21.28 -11.83
CA ASP A 140 2.95 -21.54 -13.16
C ASP A 140 3.18 -20.36 -14.13
N GLY A 141 3.91 -19.32 -13.68
CA GLY A 141 4.18 -18.11 -14.46
C GLY A 141 3.04 -17.09 -14.46
N GLY A 142 2.01 -17.30 -13.65
CA GLY A 142 0.93 -16.35 -13.40
C GLY A 142 1.35 -15.24 -12.43
N THR A 143 0.69 -14.09 -12.49
CA THR A 143 0.92 -12.97 -11.56
C THR A 143 -0.14 -12.94 -10.48
N ALA A 144 0.24 -12.63 -9.23
CA ALA A 144 -0.72 -12.53 -8.13
C ALA A 144 -1.63 -11.29 -8.22
N GLY A 145 -1.29 -10.31 -9.08
CA GLY A 145 -2.08 -9.12 -9.38
C GLY A 145 -2.49 -9.02 -10.84
N ASP A 146 -3.42 -8.12 -11.14
CA ASP A 146 -3.87 -7.80 -12.50
C ASP A 146 -2.86 -6.87 -13.20
N PRO A 147 -2.25 -7.30 -14.33
CA PRO A 147 -1.29 -6.48 -15.08
C PRO A 147 -1.87 -5.17 -15.61
N VAL A 148 -3.17 -5.12 -15.95
CA VAL A 148 -3.81 -3.89 -16.47
C VAL A 148 -3.95 -2.87 -15.34
N ALA A 149 -4.44 -3.31 -14.18
CA ALA A 149 -4.51 -2.48 -12.99
C ALA A 149 -3.12 -1.99 -12.54
N ALA A 150 -2.10 -2.84 -12.61
CA ALA A 150 -0.72 -2.46 -12.31
C ALA A 150 -0.18 -1.42 -13.30
N GLY A 151 -0.50 -1.53 -14.59
CA GLY A 151 -0.14 -0.53 -15.60
C GLY A 151 -0.76 0.84 -15.32
N ALA A 152 -2.05 0.88 -14.97
CA ALA A 152 -2.71 2.13 -14.57
C ALA A 152 -2.11 2.71 -13.27
N ALA A 153 -1.78 1.85 -12.30
CA ALA A 153 -1.12 2.26 -11.07
C ALA A 153 0.27 2.87 -11.31
N LEU A 154 1.07 2.33 -12.24
CA LEU A 154 2.36 2.90 -12.61
C LEU A 154 2.22 4.33 -13.16
N VAL A 155 1.19 4.59 -13.97
CA VAL A 155 0.92 5.95 -14.48
C VAL A 155 0.59 6.90 -13.33
N ALA A 156 -0.27 6.49 -12.38
CA ALA A 156 -0.61 7.32 -11.23
C ALA A 156 0.61 7.58 -10.32
N LEU A 157 1.41 6.54 -10.02
CA LEU A 157 2.64 6.67 -9.23
C LEU A 157 3.64 7.63 -9.89
N HIS A 158 3.79 7.55 -11.21
CA HIS A 158 4.63 8.46 -11.97
C HIS A 158 4.15 9.92 -11.88
N GLN A 159 2.84 10.16 -11.86
CA GLN A 159 2.28 11.51 -11.70
C GLN A 159 2.56 12.08 -10.30
N HIS A 160 2.38 11.28 -9.24
CA HIS A 160 2.73 11.69 -7.88
C HIS A 160 4.23 12.04 -7.76
N TRP A 161 5.11 11.18 -8.28
CA TRP A 161 6.55 11.45 -8.30
C TRP A 161 6.91 12.68 -9.13
N SER A 162 6.28 12.88 -10.29
CA SER A 162 6.54 14.05 -11.15
C SER A 162 6.16 15.36 -10.45
N GLY A 163 5.03 15.37 -9.73
CA GLY A 163 4.64 16.52 -8.90
C GLY A 163 5.64 16.79 -7.77
N ALA A 164 6.08 15.74 -7.08
CA ALA A 164 7.10 15.83 -6.03
C ALA A 164 8.44 16.34 -6.60
N ALA A 165 8.86 15.84 -7.77
CA ALA A 165 10.08 16.27 -8.47
C ALA A 165 10.03 17.74 -8.90
N ALA A 166 8.87 18.25 -9.33
CA ALA A 166 8.69 19.66 -9.68
C ALA A 166 8.86 20.60 -8.46
N ARG A 167 8.53 20.12 -7.25
CA ARG A 167 8.73 20.85 -5.99
C ARG A 167 10.12 20.68 -5.39
N ALA A 168 10.81 19.60 -5.73
CA ALA A 168 12.12 19.29 -5.21
C ALA A 168 13.16 20.39 -5.53
N ARG A 169 14.23 20.43 -4.72
CA ARG A 169 15.30 21.43 -4.84
C ARG A 169 16.66 20.78 -4.77
N PHE A 170 17.64 21.31 -5.50
CA PHE A 170 19.03 20.91 -5.32
C PHE A 170 19.55 21.44 -4.00
N VAL A 171 20.19 20.58 -3.22
CA VAL A 171 20.85 20.91 -1.97
C VAL A 171 22.27 20.37 -2.02
N LEU A 172 23.24 21.17 -1.58
CA LEU A 172 24.62 20.74 -1.37
C LEU A 172 24.76 20.19 0.05
N ASP A 173 24.93 18.87 0.15
CA ASP A 173 25.22 18.19 1.41
C ASP A 173 26.71 17.87 1.49
N SER A 174 27.43 18.63 2.31
CA SER A 174 28.88 18.60 2.46
C SER A 174 29.59 18.80 1.11
N SER A 175 29.81 17.73 0.35
CA SER A 175 30.46 17.73 -0.97
C SER A 175 29.64 17.08 -2.09
N ARG A 176 28.36 16.77 -1.85
CA ARG A 176 27.48 16.10 -2.83
C ARG A 176 26.22 16.92 -3.08
N VAL A 177 25.93 17.22 -4.34
CA VAL A 177 24.62 17.75 -4.72
C VAL A 177 23.62 16.60 -4.73
N ARG A 178 22.51 16.77 -4.00
CA ARG A 178 21.38 15.85 -4.02
C ARG A 178 20.09 16.61 -4.31
N LEU A 179 19.11 15.89 -4.84
CA LEU A 179 17.75 16.40 -4.95
C LEU A 179 17.05 16.20 -3.60
N ALA A 180 16.53 17.26 -3.00
CA ALA A 180 15.81 17.23 -1.75
C ALA A 180 14.30 17.33 -2.01
N TYR A 181 13.57 16.32 -1.54
CA TYR A 181 12.12 16.24 -1.60
C TYR A 181 11.47 16.74 -0.30
N GLY A 182 10.24 17.24 -0.41
CA GLY A 182 9.47 17.73 0.72
C GLY A 182 9.93 19.09 1.24
N THR A 183 10.28 20.02 0.35
CA THR A 183 10.70 21.38 0.70
C THR A 183 9.54 22.31 1.06
N VAL A 184 8.30 21.87 0.86
CA VAL A 184 7.08 22.60 1.24
C VAL A 184 6.44 21.83 2.41
N PRO A 185 6.30 22.43 3.61
CA PRO A 185 5.85 21.70 4.81
C PRO A 185 4.56 20.91 4.60
N ALA A 186 3.52 21.51 4.00
CA ALA A 186 2.24 20.84 3.76
C ALA A 186 2.34 19.64 2.79
N MET A 187 3.35 19.62 1.91
CA MET A 187 3.58 18.56 0.92
C MET A 187 4.76 17.63 1.30
N LEU A 188 5.38 17.85 2.45
CA LEU A 188 6.64 17.18 2.80
C LEU A 188 6.50 15.66 2.81
N VAL A 189 5.49 15.16 3.53
CA VAL A 189 5.21 13.72 3.65
C VAL A 189 4.87 13.08 2.30
N PRO A 190 3.86 13.55 1.53
CA PRO A 190 3.54 12.93 0.24
C PRO A 190 4.71 12.98 -0.76
N ASP A 191 5.52 14.05 -0.76
CA ASP A 191 6.66 14.18 -1.67
C ASP A 191 7.76 13.15 -1.38
N ARG A 192 8.11 12.95 -0.11
CA ARG A 192 9.11 11.94 0.29
C ARG A 192 8.60 10.52 0.11
N ILE A 193 7.30 10.28 0.32
CA ILE A 193 6.69 8.98 0.03
C ILE A 193 6.70 8.69 -1.48
N ALA A 194 6.41 9.68 -2.32
CA ALA A 194 6.48 9.54 -3.77
C ALA A 194 7.91 9.26 -4.26
N GLU A 195 8.91 9.95 -3.68
CA GLU A 195 10.33 9.65 -3.91
C GLU A 195 10.66 8.21 -3.50
N ALA A 196 10.36 7.81 -2.27
CA ALA A 196 10.69 6.48 -1.76
C ALA A 196 9.96 5.37 -2.54
N ALA A 197 8.75 5.64 -3.04
CA ALA A 197 8.00 4.73 -3.91
C ALA A 197 8.72 4.56 -5.26
N PHE A 198 9.20 5.65 -5.83
CA PHE A 198 9.96 5.62 -7.07
C PHE A 198 11.31 4.91 -6.89
N ASP A 199 12.04 5.20 -5.81
CA ASP A 199 13.31 4.55 -5.48
C ASP A 199 13.13 3.03 -5.39
N VAL A 200 12.19 2.53 -4.57
CA VAL A 200 12.02 1.08 -4.41
C VAL A 200 11.66 0.38 -5.73
N MET A 201 10.88 1.01 -6.60
CA MET A 201 10.48 0.42 -7.88
C MET A 201 11.66 0.29 -8.85
N LEU A 202 12.67 1.16 -8.73
CA LEU A 202 13.83 1.18 -9.61
C LEU A 202 15.04 0.43 -9.05
N THR A 203 15.21 0.40 -7.72
CA THR A 203 16.42 -0.10 -7.07
C THR A 203 16.25 -1.46 -6.42
N ALA A 204 15.02 -1.82 -6.01
CA ALA A 204 14.78 -3.10 -5.38
C ALA A 204 14.60 -4.22 -6.41
N ASP A 205 15.08 -5.42 -6.08
CA ASP A 205 14.76 -6.62 -6.82
C ASP A 205 13.31 -7.04 -6.53
N LEU A 206 12.39 -6.61 -7.38
CA LEU A 206 10.96 -6.89 -7.22
C LEU A 206 10.63 -8.38 -7.32
N THR A 207 11.52 -9.20 -7.89
CA THR A 207 11.36 -10.67 -7.89
C THR A 207 11.47 -11.26 -6.48
N ARG A 208 11.93 -10.47 -5.50
CA ARG A 208 12.02 -10.83 -4.07
C ARG A 208 10.86 -10.30 -3.25
N VAL A 209 9.90 -9.61 -3.86
CA VAL A 209 8.66 -9.25 -3.19
C VAL A 209 7.86 -10.54 -2.95
N ARG A 210 7.30 -10.65 -1.75
CA ARG A 210 6.53 -11.80 -1.29
C ARG A 210 5.28 -11.33 -0.57
N ARG A 211 4.23 -12.13 -0.66
CA ARG A 211 3.02 -11.98 0.15
C ARG A 211 3.00 -13.04 1.23
N CYS A 212 2.76 -12.63 2.47
CA CYS A 212 2.61 -13.60 3.57
C CYS A 212 1.40 -14.51 3.30
N PRO A 213 1.54 -15.86 3.35
CA PRO A 213 0.54 -16.76 2.78
C PRO A 213 -0.72 -16.84 3.63
N VAL A 214 -1.79 -16.16 3.19
CA VAL A 214 -3.08 -16.08 3.90
C VAL A 214 -3.73 -17.44 4.08
N LEU A 215 -3.72 -18.28 3.02
CA LEU A 215 -4.32 -19.62 3.05
C LEU A 215 -3.66 -20.54 4.09
N GLU A 216 -2.41 -20.26 4.46
CA GLU A 216 -1.71 -21.01 5.49
C GLU A 216 -1.86 -20.41 6.90
N GLY A 217 -2.60 -19.30 7.06
CA GLY A 217 -2.77 -18.58 8.31
C GLY A 217 -1.81 -17.39 8.50
N GLY A 218 -1.18 -16.89 7.42
CA GLY A 218 -0.43 -15.64 7.44
C GLY A 218 -1.33 -14.40 7.28
N CYS A 219 -0.78 -13.21 7.51
CA CYS A 219 -1.55 -11.95 7.51
C CYS A 219 -1.79 -11.33 6.11
N GLY A 220 -1.15 -11.83 5.05
CA GLY A 220 -1.32 -11.27 3.71
C GLY A 220 -0.50 -10.01 3.39
N TRP A 221 0.29 -9.51 4.35
CA TRP A 221 1.20 -8.38 4.15
C TRP A 221 2.28 -8.67 3.10
N LEU A 222 2.71 -7.60 2.43
CA LEU A 222 3.80 -7.63 1.47
C LEU A 222 5.13 -7.34 2.15
N PHE A 223 6.19 -8.00 1.71
CA PHE A 223 7.54 -7.75 2.20
C PHE A 223 8.58 -8.06 1.13
N LEU A 224 9.71 -7.38 1.21
CA LEU A 224 10.91 -7.72 0.46
C LEU A 224 11.63 -8.84 1.21
N ASP A 225 11.82 -9.98 0.57
CA ASP A 225 12.71 -10.99 1.08
C ASP A 225 14.14 -10.46 1.01
N GLN A 226 14.79 -10.27 2.15
CA GLN A 226 16.19 -9.85 2.25
C GLN A 226 17.08 -10.99 2.80
N SER A 227 16.53 -12.19 2.98
CA SER A 227 17.30 -13.35 3.43
C SER A 227 18.35 -13.75 2.40
N ARG A 228 19.49 -14.29 2.85
CA ARG A 228 20.62 -14.62 1.96
C ARG A 228 20.22 -15.48 0.75
N ASN A 229 19.28 -16.42 0.93
CA ASN A 229 18.89 -17.38 -0.09
C ASN A 229 17.52 -17.08 -0.72
N GLY A 230 16.88 -15.94 -0.41
CA GLY A 230 15.55 -15.64 -0.94
C GLY A 230 14.46 -16.65 -0.53
N SER A 231 14.60 -17.21 0.68
CA SER A 231 13.75 -18.29 1.20
C SER A 231 12.77 -17.86 2.30
N ARG A 232 12.60 -16.56 2.54
CA ARG A 232 11.68 -16.03 3.56
C ARG A 232 10.25 -16.15 3.03
N ARG A 233 9.49 -17.06 3.63
CA ARG A 233 8.05 -17.27 3.32
C ARG A 233 7.09 -16.38 4.13
N TRP A 234 7.50 -15.93 5.32
CA TRP A 234 6.64 -15.23 6.27
C TRP A 234 7.11 -13.80 6.50
N CYS A 235 6.17 -12.86 6.63
CA CYS A 235 6.49 -11.47 6.97
C CYS A 235 7.18 -11.35 8.34
N ARG A 236 6.93 -12.23 9.30
CA ARG A 236 7.82 -12.41 10.44
C ARG A 236 7.74 -13.85 10.93
N MET A 237 8.90 -14.44 11.21
CA MET A 237 8.93 -15.81 11.74
C MET A 237 8.33 -15.86 13.15
N ALA A 238 8.60 -14.83 13.97
CA ALA A 238 8.09 -14.73 15.33
C ALA A 238 6.55 -14.70 15.40
N ASP A 239 5.91 -14.02 14.44
CA ASP A 239 4.47 -13.80 14.42
C ASP A 239 3.78 -14.89 13.59
N CYS A 240 3.72 -14.72 12.26
CA CYS A 240 3.01 -15.62 11.37
C CYS A 240 3.67 -17.01 11.29
N GLY A 241 5.01 -17.06 11.24
CA GLY A 241 5.71 -18.35 11.11
C GLY A 241 5.46 -19.28 12.29
N ASN A 242 5.54 -18.77 13.52
CA ASN A 242 5.30 -19.54 14.73
C ASN A 242 3.82 -19.83 14.97
N ALA A 243 2.93 -18.86 14.70
CA ALA A 243 1.49 -19.07 14.80
C ALA A 243 1.02 -20.23 13.92
N VAL A 244 1.47 -20.28 12.66
CA VAL A 244 1.13 -21.37 11.74
C VAL A 244 1.73 -22.71 12.18
N LYS A 245 2.98 -22.73 12.66
CA LYS A 245 3.60 -23.94 13.23
C LYS A 245 2.82 -24.48 14.43
N ALA A 246 2.43 -23.61 15.36
CA ALA A 246 1.66 -23.98 16.54
C ALA A 246 0.27 -24.53 16.18
N ARG A 247 -0.40 -23.92 15.19
CA ARG A 247 -1.69 -24.41 14.68
C ARG A 247 -1.57 -25.80 14.08
N ARG A 248 -0.61 -26.03 13.18
CA ARG A 248 -0.35 -27.35 12.56
C ARG A 248 -0.03 -28.42 13.59
N LEU A 249 0.75 -28.11 14.62
CA LEU A 249 1.04 -29.04 15.71
C LEU A 249 -0.23 -29.41 16.49
N THR A 250 -1.09 -28.43 16.76
CA THR A 250 -2.37 -28.63 17.47
C THR A 250 -3.32 -29.49 16.65
N GLU A 251 -3.45 -29.23 15.35
CA GLU A 251 -4.25 -30.04 14.41
C GLU A 251 -3.77 -31.50 14.36
N ARG A 252 -2.45 -31.72 14.25
CA ARG A 252 -1.86 -33.07 14.29
C ARG A 252 -2.14 -33.79 15.61
N ARG A 253 -2.00 -33.10 16.75
CA ARG A 253 -2.31 -33.66 18.08
C ARG A 253 -3.79 -34.01 18.25
N ARG A 254 -4.69 -33.21 17.68
CA ARG A 254 -6.14 -33.49 17.67
C ARG A 254 -6.47 -34.71 16.80
N ALA A 255 -5.88 -34.78 15.61
CA ALA A 255 -6.06 -35.92 14.70
C ALA A 255 -5.49 -37.24 15.28
N ALA A 256 -4.40 -37.16 16.05
CA ALA A 256 -3.79 -38.30 16.73
C ALA A 256 -4.47 -38.68 18.05
N ARG A 257 -5.46 -37.91 18.52
CA ARG A 257 -6.18 -38.21 19.77
C ARG A 257 -7.32 -39.18 19.49
N PRO A 258 -7.33 -40.39 20.08
CA PRO A 258 -8.44 -41.32 19.89
C PRO A 258 -9.74 -40.69 20.43
N PRO A 259 -10.91 -41.01 19.81
CA PRO A 259 -12.19 -40.51 20.28
C PRO A 259 -12.39 -40.91 21.74
N ARG A 260 -12.81 -39.96 22.57
CA ARG A 260 -13.15 -40.24 23.97
C ARG A 260 -14.45 -41.04 23.97
N SER A 261 -14.36 -42.30 24.39
CA SER A 261 -15.49 -43.19 24.72
C SER A 261 -16.37 -42.63 25.82
#